data_AF-A0A6A6XHE4-F1
#
_entry.id   AF-A0A6A6XHE4-F1
#
_cell.length_a   1.000
_cell.length_b   1.000
_cell.length_c   1.000
_cell.angle_alpha   90.00
_cell.angle_beta   90.00
_cell.angle_gamma   90.00
#
_symmetry.space_group_name_H-M   'P 1'
#
loop_
_entity.id
_entity.type
_entity.pdbx_description
1 polymer ?
#
loop_
_entity_poly.entity_id
_entity_poly.type
_entity_poly.pdbx_seq_one_letter_code
_entity_poly.pdbx_strand_id
1 'polypeptide(L)'
;MTSENYFWISYGIVAKETKGSFDENTTPSLMEIKDFIQWAKEHTNLDTSEPSWTLRVGATYFISEHYQEALLAYKKAEPHLQGNWSLSIKMLETHEALKDFRSALIYVHKLKALHDQLIDTNHQYREAYWERVLLPEGNNYRQLKEYDSAAECFRNILEQVVGAEPWPGMVHANALSSLFGLWNESRAYHSIIDFLRELRDDKKAGQDLTYWLGNTTFNDDFHGHMIIAAKHVGAVEEVCEIYEQTINRISTSDTTGDQNQEEIVDIREQLRYFQAAMRFHGCNSDHD
;
A
#
# COMPACT_ATOMS: atom_id res chain seq x y z
N MET A 1 -5.34 -3.54 -24.15
CA MET A 1 -6.19 -4.71 -23.83
C MET A 1 -6.61 -4.58 -22.38
N THR A 2 -7.89 -4.33 -22.12
CA THR A 2 -8.44 -3.90 -20.82
C THR A 2 -9.37 -4.98 -20.23
N SER A 3 -9.00 -6.27 -20.26
CA SER A 3 -9.94 -7.36 -19.97
C SER A 3 -9.38 -8.55 -19.16
N GLU A 4 -8.31 -8.36 -18.40
CA GLU A 4 -7.76 -9.40 -17.54
C GLU A 4 -8.33 -9.23 -16.13
N ASN A 5 -9.02 -10.27 -15.61
CA ASN A 5 -9.09 -10.67 -14.18
C ASN A 5 -10.45 -11.08 -13.59
N TYR A 6 -11.52 -11.22 -14.36
CA TYR A 6 -12.77 -11.81 -13.85
C TYR A 6 -13.39 -12.77 -14.86
N PHE A 7 -14.25 -13.68 -14.40
CA PHE A 7 -15.35 -14.09 -15.29
C PHE A 7 -16.08 -12.79 -15.69
N TRP A 8 -16.25 -12.56 -16.99
CA TRP A 8 -16.96 -11.39 -17.52
C TRP A 8 -18.41 -11.29 -17.00
N ILE A 9 -18.91 -12.36 -16.40
CA ILE A 9 -20.17 -12.43 -15.68
C ILE A 9 -19.83 -12.59 -14.21
N SER A 10 -20.17 -11.59 -13.39
CA SER A 10 -19.94 -11.67 -11.94
C SER A 10 -20.76 -12.81 -11.35
N TYR A 11 -20.17 -13.55 -10.41
CA TYR A 11 -20.86 -14.58 -9.64
C TYR A 11 -22.24 -14.09 -9.15
N GLY A 12 -22.33 -12.82 -8.73
CA GLY A 12 -23.59 -12.20 -8.31
C GLY A 12 -24.70 -12.20 -9.36
N ILE A 13 -24.39 -12.01 -10.64
CA ILE A 13 -25.38 -12.09 -11.73
C ILE A 13 -25.91 -13.52 -11.85
N VAL A 14 -25.02 -14.51 -11.86
CA VAL A 14 -25.42 -15.93 -11.98
C VAL A 14 -26.15 -16.41 -10.74
N ALA A 15 -25.69 -16.03 -9.55
CA ALA A 15 -26.31 -16.38 -8.28
C ALA A 15 -27.72 -15.80 -8.17
N LYS A 16 -27.92 -14.54 -8.60
CA LYS A 16 -29.23 -13.89 -8.60
C LYS A 16 -30.22 -14.56 -9.56
N GLU A 17 -29.76 -14.94 -10.75
CA GLU A 17 -30.56 -15.66 -11.75
C GLU A 17 -30.91 -17.10 -11.29
N THR A 18 -29.98 -17.80 -10.63
CA THR A 18 -30.14 -19.23 -10.30
C THR A 18 -30.78 -19.48 -8.92
N LYS A 19 -30.57 -18.59 -7.94
CA LYS A 19 -31.04 -18.75 -6.55
C LYS A 19 -32.06 -17.70 -6.12
N GLY A 20 -32.28 -16.64 -6.91
CA GLY A 20 -33.27 -15.59 -6.62
C GLY A 20 -32.84 -14.53 -5.60
N SER A 21 -31.74 -14.73 -4.86
CA SER A 21 -31.13 -13.72 -4.00
C SER A 21 -29.61 -13.86 -3.99
N PHE A 22 -28.93 -12.71 -3.87
CA PHE A 22 -27.48 -12.59 -3.73
C PHE A 22 -27.22 -11.42 -2.77
N ASP A 23 -26.42 -11.67 -1.74
CA ASP A 23 -25.91 -10.63 -0.84
C ASP A 23 -24.43 -10.41 -1.15
N GLU A 24 -24.10 -9.22 -1.63
CA GLU A 24 -22.74 -8.80 -1.97
C GLU A 24 -21.80 -8.82 -0.76
N ASN A 25 -22.34 -8.77 0.46
CA ASN A 25 -21.56 -8.76 1.69
C ASN A 25 -21.30 -10.16 2.26
N THR A 26 -21.88 -11.20 1.67
CA THR A 26 -21.71 -12.57 2.15
C THR A 26 -20.74 -13.32 1.23
N THR A 27 -19.58 -13.72 1.76
CA THR A 27 -18.61 -14.55 1.05
C THR A 27 -19.25 -15.87 0.63
N PRO A 28 -19.29 -16.22 -0.66
CA PRO A 28 -19.89 -17.47 -1.11
C PRO A 28 -19.10 -18.67 -0.62
N SER A 29 -19.79 -19.75 -0.29
CA SER A 29 -19.13 -20.99 0.10
C SER A 29 -18.36 -21.60 -1.07
N LEU A 30 -17.37 -22.43 -0.75
CA LEU A 30 -16.53 -23.08 -1.76
C LEU A 30 -17.36 -23.92 -2.75
N MET A 31 -18.45 -24.54 -2.29
CA MET A 31 -19.33 -25.33 -3.17
C MET A 31 -20.02 -24.43 -4.19
N GLU A 32 -20.52 -23.27 -3.76
CA GLU A 32 -21.21 -22.34 -4.66
C GLU A 32 -20.27 -21.76 -5.72
N ILE A 33 -19.00 -21.52 -5.36
CA ILE A 33 -17.98 -21.14 -6.34
C ILE A 33 -17.67 -22.27 -7.32
N LYS A 34 -17.61 -23.52 -6.85
CA LYS A 34 -17.44 -24.68 -7.74
C LYS A 34 -18.61 -24.85 -8.71
N ASP A 35 -19.84 -24.70 -8.22
CA ASP A 35 -21.05 -24.75 -9.03
C ASP A 35 -21.04 -23.62 -10.08
N PHE A 36 -20.63 -22.41 -9.69
CA PHE A 36 -20.46 -21.30 -10.62
C PHE A 36 -19.39 -21.55 -11.68
N ILE A 37 -18.22 -22.07 -11.29
CA ILE A 37 -17.15 -22.40 -12.25
C ILE A 37 -17.62 -23.48 -13.23
N GLN A 38 -18.36 -24.48 -12.75
CA GLN A 38 -18.93 -25.53 -13.58
C GLN A 38 -19.99 -24.96 -14.53
N TRP A 39 -20.90 -24.11 -14.02
CA TRP A 39 -21.86 -23.38 -14.85
C TRP A 39 -21.14 -22.59 -15.94
N ALA A 40 -20.11 -21.83 -15.59
CA ALA A 40 -19.39 -20.99 -16.55
C ALA A 40 -18.65 -21.83 -17.61
N LYS A 41 -18.16 -23.02 -17.23
CA LYS A 41 -17.57 -23.97 -18.18
C LYS A 41 -18.57 -24.49 -19.20
N GLU A 42 -19.83 -24.67 -18.80
CA GLU A 42 -20.90 -25.20 -19.65
C GLU A 42 -21.58 -24.11 -20.49
N HIS A 43 -21.62 -22.87 -19.99
CA HIS A 43 -22.45 -21.80 -20.55
C HIS A 43 -21.66 -20.66 -21.20
N THR A 44 -20.33 -20.69 -21.13
CA THR A 44 -19.47 -19.74 -21.85
C THR A 44 -18.77 -20.42 -23.02
N ASN A 45 -18.55 -19.70 -24.11
CA ASN A 45 -17.74 -20.16 -25.24
C ASN A 45 -16.23 -20.00 -24.97
N LEU A 46 -15.82 -19.92 -23.69
CA LEU A 46 -14.42 -19.74 -23.33
C LEU A 46 -13.68 -21.08 -23.47
N ASP A 47 -12.48 -21.03 -24.04
CA ASP A 47 -11.61 -22.20 -24.09
C ASP A 47 -11.09 -22.51 -22.68
N THR A 48 -11.60 -23.61 -22.11
CA THR A 48 -11.20 -24.04 -20.75
C THR A 48 -9.85 -24.78 -20.71
N SER A 49 -9.25 -25.04 -21.87
CA SER A 49 -7.91 -25.62 -21.98
C SER A 49 -6.81 -24.56 -21.92
N GLU A 50 -7.14 -23.30 -22.20
CA GLU A 50 -6.21 -22.18 -22.14
C GLU A 50 -5.73 -21.91 -20.70
N PRO A 51 -4.45 -21.63 -20.46
CA PRO A 51 -3.95 -21.28 -19.13
C PRO A 51 -4.66 -20.09 -18.48
N SER A 52 -5.16 -19.16 -19.32
CA SER A 52 -5.95 -18.01 -18.89
C SER A 52 -7.27 -18.39 -18.19
N TRP A 53 -7.87 -19.54 -18.53
CA TRP A 53 -9.02 -20.09 -17.81
C TRP A 53 -8.67 -20.43 -16.36
N THR A 54 -7.55 -21.14 -16.18
CA THR A 54 -7.08 -21.55 -14.85
C THR A 54 -6.73 -20.33 -13.99
N LEU A 55 -6.15 -19.28 -14.60
CA LEU A 55 -5.91 -18.00 -13.93
C LEU A 55 -7.22 -17.35 -13.46
N ARG A 56 -8.27 -17.31 -14.30
CA ARG A 56 -9.59 -16.75 -13.93
C ARG A 56 -10.26 -17.54 -12.80
N VAL A 57 -10.13 -18.87 -12.81
CA VAL A 57 -10.60 -19.73 -11.72
C VAL A 57 -9.89 -19.37 -10.42
N GLY A 58 -8.56 -19.22 -10.44
CA GLY A 58 -7.80 -18.77 -9.27
C GLY A 58 -8.23 -17.40 -8.76
N ALA A 59 -8.46 -16.43 -9.66
CA ALA A 59 -8.96 -15.10 -9.31
C ALA A 59 -10.34 -15.16 -8.63
N THR A 60 -11.22 -16.02 -9.13
CA THR A 60 -12.55 -16.23 -8.54
C THR A 60 -12.46 -16.75 -7.11
N TYR A 61 -11.61 -17.76 -6.87
CA TYR A 61 -11.36 -18.25 -5.52
C TYR A 61 -10.76 -17.17 -4.61
N PHE A 62 -9.80 -16.40 -5.12
CA PHE A 62 -9.14 -15.34 -4.35
C PHE A 62 -10.12 -14.25 -3.89
N ILE A 63 -10.96 -13.74 -4.80
CA ILE A 63 -11.97 -12.71 -4.49
C ILE A 63 -13.02 -13.23 -3.50
N SER A 64 -13.27 -14.54 -3.54
CA SER A 64 -14.18 -15.22 -2.62
C SER A 64 -13.47 -15.73 -1.36
N GLU A 65 -12.26 -15.23 -1.08
CA GLU A 65 -11.46 -15.54 0.12
C GLU A 65 -11.08 -17.01 0.30
N HIS A 66 -11.22 -17.84 -0.74
CA HIS A 66 -10.77 -19.24 -0.79
C HIS A 66 -9.31 -19.31 -1.25
N TYR A 67 -8.42 -18.74 -0.44
CA TYR A 67 -7.02 -18.50 -0.84
C TYR A 67 -6.21 -19.77 -1.11
N GLN A 68 -6.53 -20.89 -0.45
CA GLN A 68 -5.85 -22.16 -0.71
C GLN A 68 -6.16 -22.70 -2.11
N GLU A 69 -7.43 -22.65 -2.53
CA GLU A 69 -7.89 -23.04 -3.85
C GLU A 69 -7.39 -22.08 -4.93
N ALA A 70 -7.33 -20.78 -4.62
CA ALA A 70 -6.71 -19.80 -5.49
C ALA A 70 -5.24 -20.15 -5.76
N LEU A 71 -4.47 -20.43 -4.71
CA LEU A 71 -3.06 -20.79 -4.82
C LEU A 71 -2.85 -22.05 -5.66
N LEU A 72 -3.68 -23.08 -5.46
CA LEU A 72 -3.61 -24.31 -6.25
C LEU A 72 -3.89 -24.06 -7.74
N ALA A 73 -4.89 -23.24 -8.06
CA ALA A 73 -5.19 -22.86 -9.43
C ALA A 73 -4.04 -22.07 -10.07
N TYR A 74 -3.50 -21.08 -9.37
CA TYR A 74 -2.38 -20.28 -9.88
C TYR A 74 -1.11 -21.10 -10.09
N LYS A 75 -0.76 -22.00 -9.15
CA LYS A 75 0.36 -22.94 -9.33
C LYS A 75 0.19 -23.85 -10.54
N LYS A 76 -1.05 -24.23 -10.87
CA LYS A 76 -1.34 -25.01 -12.09
C LYS A 76 -1.16 -24.17 -13.35
N ALA A 77 -1.44 -22.86 -13.30
CA ALA A 77 -1.29 -21.96 -14.43
C ALA A 77 0.17 -21.51 -14.67
N GLU A 78 0.99 -21.39 -13.61
CA GLU A 78 2.34 -20.82 -13.65
C GLU A 78 3.30 -21.45 -14.70
N PRO A 79 3.38 -22.78 -14.87
CA PRO A 79 4.27 -23.37 -15.88
C PRO A 79 3.93 -22.96 -17.32
N HIS A 80 2.69 -22.57 -17.59
CA HIS A 80 2.21 -22.20 -18.91
C HIS A 80 2.18 -20.68 -19.15
N LEU A 81 2.33 -19.89 -18.08
CA LEU A 81 2.28 -18.43 -18.09
C LEU A 81 3.59 -17.85 -17.53
N GLN A 82 4.73 -18.46 -17.86
CA GLN A 82 6.04 -18.00 -17.41
C GLN A 82 6.29 -16.56 -17.88
N GLY A 83 6.76 -15.72 -16.95
CA GLY A 83 7.00 -14.29 -17.22
C GLY A 83 5.74 -13.42 -17.23
N ASN A 84 4.55 -14.01 -16.99
CA ASN A 84 3.34 -13.22 -16.80
C ASN A 84 3.38 -12.51 -15.42
N TRP A 85 3.57 -11.20 -15.45
CA TRP A 85 3.65 -10.39 -14.24
C TRP A 85 2.31 -10.31 -13.49
N SER A 86 1.16 -10.36 -14.19
CA SER A 86 -0.15 -10.28 -13.52
C SER A 86 -0.45 -11.54 -12.70
N LEU A 87 -0.05 -12.73 -13.18
CA LEU A 87 -0.05 -13.95 -12.38
C LEU A 87 0.90 -13.85 -11.17
N SER A 88 2.09 -13.24 -11.35
CA SER A 88 3.06 -13.08 -10.26
C SER A 88 2.51 -12.18 -9.15
N ILE A 89 1.78 -11.11 -9.50
CA ILE A 89 1.04 -10.28 -8.53
C ILE A 89 -0.01 -11.13 -7.79
N LYS A 90 -0.79 -11.94 -8.51
CA LYS A 90 -1.79 -12.80 -7.87
C LYS A 90 -1.19 -13.84 -6.92
N MET A 91 -0.03 -14.39 -7.26
CA MET A 91 0.71 -15.27 -6.37
C MET A 91 1.22 -14.54 -5.13
N LEU A 92 1.78 -13.33 -5.28
CA LEU A 92 2.17 -12.46 -4.17
C LEU A 92 1.01 -12.25 -3.19
N GLU A 93 -0.12 -11.71 -3.68
CA GLU A 93 -1.28 -11.39 -2.85
C GLU A 93 -1.87 -12.63 -2.15
N THR A 94 -1.88 -13.76 -2.86
CA THR A 94 -2.39 -15.02 -2.29
C THR A 94 -1.51 -15.55 -1.17
N HIS A 95 -0.18 -15.44 -1.33
CA HIS A 95 0.75 -15.80 -0.27
C HIS A 95 0.65 -14.86 0.94
N GLU A 96 0.47 -13.55 0.73
CA GLU A 96 0.21 -12.59 1.81
C GLU A 96 -1.08 -12.92 2.57
N ALA A 97 -2.18 -13.20 1.87
CA ALA A 97 -3.46 -13.58 2.47
C ALA A 97 -3.34 -14.88 3.30
N LEU A 98 -2.50 -15.82 2.85
CA LEU A 98 -2.17 -17.06 3.57
C LEU A 98 -1.11 -16.88 4.67
N LYS A 99 -0.60 -15.65 4.87
CA LYS A 99 0.49 -15.32 5.81
C LYS A 99 1.80 -16.07 5.54
N ASP A 100 2.02 -16.50 4.29
CA ASP A 100 3.27 -17.08 3.83
C ASP A 100 4.17 -16.00 3.21
N PHE A 101 4.65 -15.11 4.08
CA PHE A 101 5.39 -13.91 3.68
C PHE A 101 6.73 -14.22 3.01
N ARG A 102 7.36 -15.37 3.31
CA ARG A 102 8.58 -15.79 2.61
C ARG A 102 8.31 -16.14 1.15
N SER A 103 7.23 -16.86 0.88
CA SER A 103 6.83 -17.14 -0.50
C SER A 103 6.35 -15.88 -1.22
N ALA A 104 5.66 -14.97 -0.52
CA ALA A 104 5.29 -13.66 -1.06
C ALA A 104 6.52 -12.89 -1.57
N LEU A 105 7.59 -12.81 -0.77
CA LEU A 105 8.85 -12.15 -1.17
C LEU A 105 9.49 -12.75 -2.43
N ILE A 106 9.36 -14.06 -2.67
CA ILE A 106 9.85 -14.67 -3.93
C ILE A 106 9.16 -14.01 -5.13
N TYR A 107 7.85 -13.78 -5.05
CA TYR A 107 7.08 -13.15 -6.13
C TYR A 107 7.33 -11.65 -6.23
N VAL A 108 7.54 -10.94 -5.11
CA VAL A 108 8.04 -9.55 -5.12
C VAL A 108 9.35 -9.46 -5.91
N HIS A 109 10.34 -10.32 -5.62
CA HIS A 109 11.61 -10.28 -6.32
C HIS A 109 11.49 -10.63 -7.81
N LYS A 110 10.63 -11.60 -8.16
CA LYS A 110 10.30 -11.89 -9.57
C LYS A 110 9.73 -10.65 -10.28
N LEU A 111 8.84 -9.91 -9.61
CA LEU A 111 8.23 -8.70 -10.16
C LEU A 111 9.24 -7.57 -10.32
N LYS A 112 10.11 -7.34 -9.33
CA LYS A 112 11.19 -6.35 -9.39
C LYS A 112 12.21 -6.65 -10.49
N ALA A 113 12.49 -7.93 -10.75
CA ALA A 113 13.37 -8.32 -11.86
C ALA A 113 12.82 -7.95 -13.25
N LEU A 114 11.52 -7.67 -13.37
CA LEU A 114 10.89 -7.20 -14.61
C LEU A 114 10.86 -5.67 -14.74
N HIS A 115 11.33 -4.93 -13.72
CA HIS A 115 11.18 -3.49 -13.62
C HIS A 115 11.74 -2.76 -14.85
N ASP A 116 13.04 -2.91 -15.13
CA ASP A 116 13.73 -2.21 -16.22
C ASP A 116 13.11 -2.52 -17.60
N GLN A 117 12.50 -3.69 -17.76
CA GLN A 117 11.87 -4.10 -19.00
C GLN A 117 10.49 -3.47 -19.20
N LEU A 118 9.70 -3.39 -18.12
CA LEU A 118 8.26 -3.12 -18.22
C LEU A 118 7.84 -1.76 -17.68
N ILE A 119 8.62 -1.13 -16.79
CA ILE A 119 8.20 0.10 -16.11
C ILE A 119 7.90 1.23 -17.09
N ASP A 120 8.64 1.33 -18.20
CA ASP A 120 8.48 2.40 -19.20
C ASP A 120 7.60 2.05 -20.39
N THR A 121 7.31 0.77 -20.58
CA THR A 121 6.63 0.26 -21.77
C THR A 121 5.23 -0.27 -21.48
N ASN A 122 4.94 -0.60 -20.22
CA ASN A 122 3.67 -1.18 -19.79
C ASN A 122 3.07 -0.36 -18.64
N HIS A 123 2.13 0.52 -18.97
CA HIS A 123 1.42 1.37 -17.99
C HIS A 123 0.75 0.57 -16.88
N GLN A 124 0.12 -0.57 -17.21
CA GLN A 124 -0.58 -1.40 -16.20
C GLN A 124 0.40 -2.04 -15.23
N TYR A 125 1.56 -2.51 -15.73
CA TYR A 125 2.63 -2.99 -14.87
C TYR A 125 3.17 -1.86 -14.01
N ARG A 126 3.39 -0.66 -14.57
CA ARG A 126 3.88 0.51 -13.81
C ARG A 126 2.96 0.85 -12.64
N GLU A 127 1.67 0.96 -12.90
CA GLU A 127 0.66 1.22 -11.87
C GLU A 127 0.68 0.13 -10.79
N ALA A 128 0.62 -1.15 -11.19
CA ALA A 128 0.68 -2.26 -10.25
C ALA A 128 2.02 -2.35 -9.49
N TYR A 129 3.13 -1.92 -10.10
CA TYR A 129 4.45 -1.93 -9.47
C TYR A 129 4.48 -0.96 -8.27
N TRP A 130 4.01 0.26 -8.49
CA TRP A 130 3.94 1.27 -7.43
C TRP A 130 2.98 0.87 -6.32
N GLU A 131 1.77 0.43 -6.66
CA GLU A 131 0.72 0.19 -5.67
C GLU A 131 0.83 -1.18 -4.99
N ARG A 132 1.27 -2.21 -5.72
CA ARG A 132 1.12 -3.63 -5.34
C ARG A 132 2.44 -4.40 -5.30
N VAL A 133 3.59 -3.73 -5.44
CA VAL A 133 4.91 -4.39 -5.33
C VAL A 133 5.81 -3.70 -4.32
N LEU A 134 5.97 -2.38 -4.40
CA LEU A 134 6.91 -1.64 -3.56
C LEU A 134 6.60 -1.75 -2.06
N LEU A 135 5.38 -1.41 -1.64
CA LEU A 135 4.97 -1.50 -0.23
C LEU A 135 4.94 -2.94 0.30
N PRO A 136 4.41 -3.94 -0.44
CA PRO A 136 4.45 -5.34 -0.04
C PRO A 136 5.82 -5.87 0.36
N GLU A 137 6.92 -5.46 -0.29
CA GLU A 137 8.26 -5.92 0.10
C GLU A 137 8.59 -5.58 1.56
N GLY A 138 8.51 -4.29 1.91
CA GLY A 138 8.75 -3.82 3.27
C GLY A 138 7.75 -4.38 4.28
N ASN A 139 6.48 -4.50 3.89
CA ASN A 139 5.44 -5.09 4.73
C ASN A 139 5.72 -6.56 5.03
N ASN A 140 6.12 -7.36 4.04
CA ASN A 140 6.44 -8.77 4.23
C ASN A 140 7.66 -8.95 5.15
N TYR A 141 8.71 -8.16 4.98
CA TYR A 141 9.85 -8.15 5.91
C TYR A 141 9.43 -7.76 7.33
N ARG A 142 8.57 -6.74 7.49
CA ARG A 142 8.02 -6.34 8.80
C ARG A 142 7.24 -7.47 9.46
N GLN A 143 6.39 -8.18 8.72
CA GLN A 143 5.65 -9.34 9.24
C GLN A 143 6.57 -10.50 9.66
N LEU A 144 7.70 -10.67 8.98
CA LEU A 144 8.76 -11.62 9.35
C LEU A 144 9.64 -11.12 10.51
N LYS A 145 9.41 -9.91 11.02
CA LYS A 145 10.23 -9.21 12.03
C LYS A 145 11.67 -8.96 11.59
N GLU A 146 11.90 -8.93 10.29
CA GLU A 146 13.17 -8.57 9.65
C GLU A 146 13.20 -7.04 9.47
N TYR A 147 13.24 -6.31 10.60
CA TYR A 147 12.97 -4.87 10.63
C TYR A 147 13.98 -4.02 9.86
N ASP A 148 15.27 -4.38 9.85
CA ASP A 148 16.27 -3.62 9.11
C ASP A 148 16.00 -3.66 7.60
N SER A 149 15.66 -4.86 7.08
CA SER A 149 15.29 -5.06 5.68
C SER A 149 13.99 -4.33 5.34
N ALA A 150 12.99 -4.35 6.23
CA ALA A 150 11.76 -3.59 6.06
C ALA A 150 12.04 -2.07 5.97
N ALA A 151 12.87 -1.54 6.87
CA ALA A 151 13.22 -0.12 6.90
C ALA A 151 14.00 0.30 5.65
N GLU A 152 14.91 -0.54 5.15
CA GLU A 152 15.60 -0.33 3.88
C GLU A 152 14.62 -0.27 2.71
N CYS A 153 13.65 -1.19 2.64
CA CYS A 153 12.63 -1.18 1.58
C CYS A 153 11.83 0.12 1.56
N PHE A 154 11.32 0.58 2.71
CA PHE A 154 10.55 1.83 2.76
C PHE A 154 11.42 3.06 2.44
N ARG A 155 12.68 3.12 2.91
CA ARG A 155 13.58 4.21 2.54
C ARG A 155 13.87 4.24 1.04
N ASN A 156 14.09 3.09 0.42
CA ASN A 156 14.30 2.98 -1.03
C ASN A 156 13.09 3.48 -1.84
N ILE A 157 11.87 3.42 -1.29
CA ILE A 157 10.69 4.05 -1.90
C ILE A 157 10.81 5.57 -1.79
N LEU A 158 11.09 6.09 -0.60
CA LEU A 158 11.17 7.54 -0.33
C LEU A 158 12.30 8.26 -1.09
N GLU A 159 13.30 7.51 -1.58
CA GLU A 159 14.39 8.02 -2.42
C GLU A 159 14.04 8.13 -3.91
N GLN A 160 12.97 7.47 -4.37
CA GLN A 160 12.58 7.50 -5.77
C GLN A 160 11.94 8.84 -6.15
N VAL A 161 12.42 9.45 -7.23
CA VAL A 161 11.88 10.72 -7.72
C VAL A 161 10.46 10.52 -8.24
N VAL A 162 9.52 11.29 -7.68
CA VAL A 162 8.12 11.31 -8.15
C VAL A 162 8.04 12.19 -9.40
N GLY A 163 7.58 11.61 -10.51
CA GLY A 163 7.22 12.37 -11.71
C GLY A 163 5.95 13.21 -11.49
N ALA A 164 5.37 13.78 -12.55
CA ALA A 164 4.13 14.56 -12.47
C ALA A 164 2.86 13.72 -12.16
N GLU A 165 3.01 12.41 -11.97
CA GLU A 165 1.91 11.48 -11.73
C GLU A 165 1.47 11.53 -10.25
N PRO A 166 0.17 11.44 -9.93
CA PRO A 166 -0.33 11.58 -8.56
C PRO A 166 -0.19 10.33 -7.68
N TRP A 167 -0.25 9.12 -8.26
CA TRP A 167 -0.19 7.84 -7.52
C TRP A 167 1.11 7.58 -6.73
N PRO A 168 2.32 8.00 -7.16
CA PRO A 168 3.52 7.81 -6.36
C PRO A 168 3.47 8.59 -5.03
N GLY A 169 2.70 9.69 -4.95
CA GLY A 169 2.53 10.47 -3.72
C GLY A 169 1.85 9.70 -2.59
N MET A 170 0.82 8.91 -2.90
CA MET A 170 0.15 8.05 -1.91
C MET A 170 1.06 6.91 -1.45
N VAL A 171 1.81 6.30 -2.38
CA VAL A 171 2.79 5.25 -2.05
C VAL A 171 3.88 5.78 -1.13
N HIS A 172 4.36 6.99 -1.39
CA HIS A 172 5.31 7.73 -0.56
C HIS A 172 4.79 8.00 0.86
N ALA A 173 3.57 8.51 0.98
CA ALA A 173 2.93 8.74 2.28
C ALA A 173 2.79 7.42 3.07
N ASN A 174 2.38 6.34 2.40
CA ASN A 174 2.25 5.01 3.01
C ASN A 174 3.60 4.42 3.42
N ALA A 175 4.65 4.60 2.60
CA ALA A 175 6.00 4.14 2.93
C ALA A 175 6.55 4.90 4.15
N LEU A 176 6.35 6.22 4.21
CA LEU A 176 6.78 7.05 5.33
C LEU A 176 6.06 6.67 6.63
N SER A 177 4.73 6.51 6.58
CA SER A 177 3.94 6.05 7.72
C SER A 177 4.35 4.64 8.16
N SER A 178 4.58 3.72 7.22
CA SER A 178 5.03 2.35 7.51
C SER A 178 6.42 2.31 8.14
N LEU A 179 7.34 3.15 7.69
CA LEU A 179 8.69 3.28 8.25
C LEU A 179 8.63 3.77 9.70
N PHE A 180 7.80 4.77 9.99
CA PHE A 180 7.65 5.31 11.34
C PHE A 180 6.95 4.31 12.27
N GLY A 181 5.92 3.62 11.77
CA GLY A 181 5.27 2.55 12.51
C GLY A 181 6.22 1.39 12.83
N LEU A 182 7.05 0.99 11.88
CA LEU A 182 8.09 -0.01 12.06
C LEU A 182 9.09 0.40 13.15
N TRP A 183 9.63 1.61 13.09
CA TRP A 183 10.56 2.10 14.12
C TRP A 183 9.89 2.27 15.48
N ASN A 184 8.60 2.62 15.53
CA ASN A 184 7.84 2.65 16.77
C ASN A 184 7.67 1.24 17.36
N GLU A 185 7.32 0.24 16.55
CA GLU A 185 7.23 -1.17 16.97
C GLU A 185 8.56 -1.72 17.50
N SER A 186 9.66 -1.36 16.86
CA SER A 186 11.01 -1.76 17.26
C SER A 186 11.62 -0.85 18.35
N ARG A 187 10.88 0.15 18.83
CA ARG A 187 11.33 1.19 19.79
C ARG A 187 12.59 1.95 19.35
N ALA A 188 12.82 2.06 18.04
CA ALA A 188 13.89 2.83 17.43
C ALA A 188 13.51 4.32 17.33
N TYR A 189 13.12 4.94 18.44
CA TYR A 189 12.61 6.32 18.48
C TYR A 189 13.62 7.36 17.96
N HIS A 190 14.92 7.13 18.21
CA HIS A 190 15.97 8.00 17.67
C HIS A 190 15.99 7.99 16.14
N SER A 191 15.72 6.85 15.49
CA SER A 191 15.67 6.75 14.03
C SER A 191 14.56 7.61 13.42
N ILE A 192 13.41 7.71 14.10
CA ILE A 192 12.33 8.62 13.67
C ILE A 192 12.81 10.08 13.71
N ILE A 193 13.42 10.51 14.82
CA ILE A 193 13.87 11.89 14.99
C ILE A 193 15.04 12.23 14.05
N ASP A 194 16.00 11.33 13.90
CA ASP A 194 17.14 11.54 13.00
C ASP A 194 16.69 11.62 11.53
N PHE A 195 15.70 10.81 11.14
CA PHE A 195 15.13 10.89 9.80
C PHE A 195 14.33 12.18 9.56
N LEU A 196 13.61 12.69 10.58
CA LEU A 196 12.95 14.00 10.49
C LEU A 196 13.96 15.14 10.31
N ARG A 197 15.11 15.07 10.98
CA ARG A 197 16.22 16.03 10.78
C ARG A 197 16.78 15.94 9.37
N GLU A 198 17.00 14.72 8.88
CA GLU A 198 17.43 14.48 7.50
C GLU A 198 16.46 15.08 6.48
N LEU A 199 15.14 14.88 6.64
CA LEU A 199 14.13 15.48 5.75
C LEU A 199 14.03 17.01 5.87
N ARG A 200 14.36 17.58 7.02
CA ARG A 200 14.40 19.03 7.24
C ARG A 200 15.57 19.67 6.50
N ASP A 201 16.73 19.02 6.59
CA ASP A 201 18.00 19.57 6.14
C ASP A 201 18.25 19.27 4.65
N ASP A 202 17.77 18.11 4.16
CA ASP A 202 17.95 17.65 2.78
C ASP A 202 16.61 17.32 2.08
N LYS A 203 16.53 17.62 0.79
CA LYS A 203 15.41 17.19 -0.05
C LYS A 203 15.56 15.72 -0.45
N LYS A 204 14.62 14.87 -0.05
CA LYS A 204 14.52 13.47 -0.52
C LYS A 204 13.59 13.40 -1.72
N ALA A 205 14.03 12.71 -2.79
CA ALA A 205 13.29 12.63 -4.05
C ALA A 205 12.90 14.01 -4.64
N GLY A 206 13.68 15.06 -4.34
CA GLY A 206 13.37 16.44 -4.74
C GLY A 206 12.28 17.13 -3.89
N GLN A 207 11.72 16.44 -2.90
CA GLN A 207 10.67 16.92 -2.01
C GLN A 207 11.24 17.39 -0.68
N ASP A 208 10.68 18.48 -0.14
CA ASP A 208 11.04 18.98 1.18
C ASP A 208 10.10 18.45 2.28
N LEU A 209 10.43 18.74 3.54
CA LEU A 209 9.62 18.35 4.69
C LEU A 209 8.16 18.82 4.62
N THR A 210 7.89 19.95 3.95
CA THR A 210 6.54 20.47 3.79
C THR A 210 5.68 19.57 2.91
N TYR A 211 6.25 19.05 1.82
CA TYR A 211 5.59 18.03 1.00
C TYR A 211 5.23 16.79 1.83
N TRP A 212 6.19 16.25 2.60
CA TRP A 212 6.00 15.02 3.35
C TRP A 212 4.91 15.15 4.40
N LEU A 213 4.97 16.21 5.22
CA LEU A 213 3.97 16.46 6.25
C LEU A 213 2.60 16.80 5.66
N GLY A 214 2.55 17.52 4.53
CA GLY A 214 1.30 17.77 3.80
C GLY A 214 0.63 16.47 3.33
N ASN A 215 1.39 15.58 2.69
CA ASN A 215 0.86 14.31 2.18
C ASN A 215 0.47 13.30 3.27
N THR A 216 1.01 13.44 4.48
CA THR A 216 0.64 12.58 5.62
C THR A 216 -0.32 13.25 6.60
N THR A 217 -0.84 14.44 6.30
CA THR A 217 -1.55 15.27 7.29
C THR A 217 -2.74 14.56 7.94
N PHE A 218 -3.48 13.74 7.19
CA PHE A 218 -4.63 12.98 7.71
C PHE A 218 -4.29 11.55 8.16
N ASN A 219 -3.00 11.25 8.33
CA ASN A 219 -2.52 9.97 8.82
C ASN A 219 -2.21 10.06 10.33
N ASP A 220 -3.25 9.86 11.14
CA ASP A 220 -3.15 9.96 12.61
C ASP A 220 -2.07 9.05 13.20
N ASP A 221 -1.90 7.84 12.67
CA ASP A 221 -0.88 6.88 13.12
C ASP A 221 0.53 7.44 12.92
N PHE A 222 0.81 8.01 11.74
CA PHE A 222 2.10 8.64 11.44
C PHE A 222 2.44 9.74 12.44
N HIS A 223 1.50 10.66 12.68
CA HIS A 223 1.70 11.76 13.63
C HIS A 223 1.77 11.26 15.09
N GLY A 224 1.02 10.22 15.44
CA GLY A 224 1.11 9.53 16.72
C GLY A 224 2.51 8.95 16.98
N HIS A 225 3.10 8.28 15.97
CA HIS A 225 4.47 7.77 16.06
C HIS A 225 5.49 8.89 16.27
N MET A 226 5.32 10.05 15.62
CA MET A 226 6.16 11.23 15.85
C MET A 226 6.06 11.75 17.29
N ILE A 227 4.84 11.86 17.83
CA ILE A 227 4.61 12.32 19.21
C ILE A 227 5.30 11.39 20.21
N ILE A 228 5.10 10.07 20.06
CA ILE A 228 5.72 9.06 20.94
C ILE A 228 7.25 9.16 20.87
N ALA A 229 7.81 9.22 19.66
CA ALA A 229 9.26 9.30 19.49
C ALA A 229 9.85 10.60 20.07
N ALA A 230 9.21 11.74 19.82
CA ALA A 230 9.66 13.04 20.32
C ALA A 230 9.67 13.07 21.86
N LYS A 231 8.66 12.51 22.51
CA LYS A 231 8.61 12.37 23.96
C LYS A 231 9.77 11.49 24.48
N HIS A 232 9.97 10.31 23.88
CA HIS A 232 10.99 9.37 24.34
C HIS A 232 12.42 9.89 24.16
N VAL A 233 12.67 10.69 23.13
CA VAL A 233 14.01 11.23 22.81
C VAL A 233 14.23 12.62 23.42
N GLY A 234 13.20 13.25 24.00
CA GLY A 234 13.27 14.61 24.54
C GLY A 234 13.36 15.68 23.45
N ALA A 235 12.78 15.43 22.27
CA ALA A 235 12.82 16.29 21.08
C ALA A 235 11.48 17.01 20.81
N VAL A 236 10.63 17.18 21.83
CA VAL A 236 9.27 17.74 21.71
C VAL A 236 9.28 19.13 21.07
N GLU A 237 10.13 20.04 21.54
CA GLU A 237 10.21 21.40 20.98
C GLU A 237 10.75 21.40 19.55
N GLU A 238 11.75 20.58 19.25
CA GLU A 238 12.30 20.44 17.90
C GLU A 238 11.23 19.99 16.90
N VAL A 239 10.42 18.99 17.26
CA VAL A 239 9.35 18.52 16.37
C VAL A 239 8.18 19.52 16.31
N CYS A 240 7.91 20.28 17.38
CA CYS A 240 6.95 21.39 17.34
C CYS A 240 7.39 22.50 16.37
N GLU A 241 8.68 22.82 16.32
CA GLU A 241 9.25 23.78 15.36
C GLU A 241 9.11 23.28 13.92
N ILE A 242 9.30 21.98 13.68
CA ILE A 242 9.08 21.36 12.37
C ILE A 242 7.64 21.56 11.88
N TYR A 243 6.64 21.32 12.74
CA TYR A 243 5.23 21.59 12.40
C TYR A 243 5.00 23.07 12.12
N GLU A 244 5.54 23.96 12.96
CA GLU A 244 5.38 25.41 12.83
C GLU A 244 5.92 25.92 11.48
N GLN A 245 7.14 25.50 11.13
CA GLN A 245 7.77 25.86 9.85
C GLN A 245 6.92 25.40 8.66
N THR A 246 6.37 24.19 8.74
CA THR A 246 5.51 23.61 7.70
C THR A 246 4.21 24.38 7.54
N ILE A 247 3.50 24.64 8.65
CA ILE A 247 2.25 25.42 8.66
C ILE A 247 2.47 26.82 8.06
N ASN A 248 3.59 27.47 8.38
CA ASN A 248 3.93 28.80 7.86
C ASN A 248 4.24 28.77 6.36
N ARG A 249 4.97 27.76 5.87
CA ARG A 249 5.29 27.62 4.44
C ARG A 249 4.05 27.37 3.58
N ILE A 250 3.14 26.51 4.05
CA ILE A 250 1.84 26.26 3.39
C ILE A 250 1.02 27.56 3.29
N SER A 251 1.19 28.48 4.24
CA SER A 251 0.48 29.78 4.24
C SER A 251 1.02 30.78 3.20
N THR A 252 2.25 30.58 2.71
CA THR A 252 2.95 31.53 1.83
C THR A 252 3.03 31.10 0.36
N SER A 253 2.59 29.88 0.02
CA SER A 253 2.54 29.45 -1.37
C SER A 253 1.41 30.19 -2.10
N ASP A 254 1.76 31.03 -3.09
CA ASP A 254 0.81 31.76 -3.94
C ASP A 254 -0.07 30.78 -4.73
N THR A 255 -1.19 30.34 -4.15
CA THR A 255 -2.20 29.54 -4.85
C THR A 255 -2.96 30.41 -5.82
N THR A 256 -2.56 30.32 -7.09
CA THR A 256 -3.18 31.02 -8.23
C THR A 256 -4.38 30.26 -8.82
N GLY A 257 -4.95 29.28 -8.10
CA GLY A 257 -6.12 28.51 -8.53
C GLY A 257 -7.19 28.43 -7.44
N ASP A 258 -8.46 28.55 -7.84
CA ASP A 258 -9.66 28.46 -6.98
C ASP A 258 -9.90 27.05 -6.37
N GLN A 259 -9.13 26.03 -6.77
CA GLN A 259 -9.09 24.75 -6.08
C GLN A 259 -7.97 24.79 -5.04
N ASN A 260 -8.30 24.49 -3.78
CA ASN A 260 -7.42 24.22 -2.62
C ASN A 260 -7.33 25.23 -1.47
N GLN A 261 -8.12 26.32 -1.43
CA GLN A 261 -8.13 27.14 -0.20
C GLN A 261 -8.70 26.38 1.01
N GLU A 262 -9.77 25.61 0.82
CA GLU A 262 -10.39 24.79 1.88
C GLU A 262 -9.46 23.65 2.32
N GLU A 263 -8.89 22.90 1.37
CA GLU A 263 -7.92 21.84 1.66
C GLU A 263 -6.67 22.35 2.39
N ILE A 264 -6.17 23.54 2.03
CA ILE A 264 -5.05 24.18 2.73
C ILE A 264 -5.42 24.55 4.17
N VAL A 265 -6.65 25.02 4.40
CA VAL A 265 -7.13 25.32 5.76
C VAL A 265 -7.20 24.04 6.58
N ASP A 266 -7.80 22.97 6.03
CA ASP A 266 -7.92 21.67 6.71
C ASP A 266 -6.54 21.10 7.07
N ILE A 267 -5.60 21.12 6.12
CA ILE A 267 -4.23 20.65 6.35
C ILE A 267 -3.59 21.43 7.50
N ARG A 268 -3.73 22.76 7.52
CA ARG A 268 -3.14 23.60 8.57
C ARG A 268 -3.77 23.35 9.93
N GLU A 269 -5.08 23.20 10.00
CA GLU A 269 -5.79 22.92 11.24
C GLU A 269 -5.37 21.57 11.83
N GLN A 270 -5.26 20.55 10.97
CA GLN A 270 -4.84 19.23 11.39
C GLN A 270 -3.37 19.20 11.87
N LEU A 271 -2.45 19.86 11.17
CA LEU A 271 -1.06 19.98 11.64
C LEU A 271 -0.95 20.75 12.96
N ARG A 272 -1.77 21.79 13.17
CA ARG A 272 -1.85 22.51 14.46
C ARG A 272 -2.39 21.63 15.57
N TYR A 273 -3.38 20.80 15.26
CA TYR A 273 -3.91 19.83 16.21
C TYR A 273 -2.80 18.90 16.71
N PHE A 274 -2.00 18.31 15.80
CA PHE A 274 -0.88 17.44 16.20
C PHE A 274 0.24 18.18 16.94
N GLN A 275 0.57 19.41 16.55
CA GLN A 275 1.52 20.25 17.28
C GLN A 275 1.03 20.51 18.72
N ALA A 276 -0.26 20.81 18.91
CA ALA A 276 -0.85 21.03 20.23
C ALA A 276 -0.88 19.74 21.06
N ALA A 277 -1.26 18.61 20.46
CA ALA A 277 -1.23 17.29 21.11
C ALA A 277 0.19 16.91 21.55
N MET A 278 1.19 17.20 20.71
CA MET A 278 2.61 16.98 21.03
C MET A 278 3.07 17.77 22.26
N ARG A 279 2.71 19.06 22.36
CA ARG A 279 3.00 19.87 23.55
C ARG A 279 2.29 19.35 24.80
N PHE A 280 1.02 18.97 24.66
CA PHE A 280 0.23 18.48 25.80
C PHE A 280 0.76 17.14 26.34
N HIS A 281 1.07 16.18 25.47
CA HIS A 281 1.50 14.84 25.87
C HIS A 281 3.03 14.69 26.06
N GLY A 282 3.81 15.58 25.46
CA GLY A 282 5.27 15.57 25.45
C GLY A 282 5.94 16.38 26.56
N CYS A 283 5.24 17.34 27.18
CA CYS A 283 5.75 17.99 28.38
C CYS A 283 5.84 16.96 29.51
N ASN A 284 7.02 16.82 30.11
CA ASN A 284 7.18 16.15 31.40
C ASN A 284 6.41 16.97 32.44
N SER A 285 5.11 16.71 32.61
CA SER A 285 4.47 17.03 33.86
C SER A 285 5.13 16.13 34.91
N ASP A 286 5.79 16.72 35.89
CA ASP A 286 6.35 16.07 37.09
C ASP A 286 5.25 15.44 37.99
N HIS A 287 4.25 14.78 37.39
CA HIS A 287 3.04 14.28 38.03
C HIS A 287 2.73 12.80 37.71
N ASP A 288 3.75 12.02 37.30
CA ASP A 288 3.72 10.56 37.36
C ASP A 288 4.79 10.04 38.33
#